data_AF-A0AAV3B2P6-F1
#
_entry.id   AF-A0AAV3B2P6-F1
#
_cell.length_a   1.000
_cell.length_b   1.000
_cell.length_c   1.000
_cell.angle_alpha   90.00
_cell.angle_beta   90.00
_cell.angle_gamma   90.00
#
_symmetry.space_group_name_H-M   'P 1'
#
loop_
_entity.id
_entity.type
_entity.pdbx_description
1 polymer ?
#
loop_
_entity_poly.entity_id
_entity_poly.type
_entity_poly.pdbx_seq_one_letter_code
_entity_poly.pdbx_strand_id
1 'polypeptide(L)'
;SGVDLGQRSKQDLLNDGVPQYIADRLDGYYMLRGKEAYDKVRTAPLTLSDNEAHLLSNIYIDKFSHKIEGLFNDANIGLRFSDLPLRTRTALVSIGYQKGFKLSRTAPTVWNKVIAKDWNGLVNAFNNIVDGMSDRRKREGALVQKDIDSGLLK
;
A
#
# COMPACT_ATOMS: atom_id res chain seq x y z
N SER A 1 1.63 -5.34 -6.32
CA SER A 1 0.86 -5.60 -5.08
C SER A 1 -0.27 -6.55 -5.44
N GLY A 2 -0.84 -7.28 -4.47
CA GLY A 2 -1.95 -8.19 -4.71
C GLY A 2 -3.17 -7.81 -3.88
N VAL A 3 -4.37 -8.03 -4.43
CA VAL A 3 -5.64 -7.97 -3.71
C VAL A 3 -5.95 -9.38 -3.20
N ASP A 4 -6.00 -9.54 -1.88
CA ASP A 4 -6.26 -10.83 -1.23
C ASP A 4 -7.78 -11.10 -1.13
N LEU A 5 -8.26 -12.20 -1.70
CA LEU A 5 -9.68 -12.58 -1.69
C LEU A 5 -10.06 -13.52 -0.54
N GLY A 6 -9.11 -14.04 0.23
CA GLY A 6 -9.35 -15.04 1.27
C GLY A 6 -10.13 -14.53 2.48
N GLN A 7 -10.32 -13.21 2.58
CA GLN A 7 -11.16 -12.56 3.61
C GLN A 7 -12.20 -11.62 2.99
N ARG A 8 -12.51 -11.79 1.69
CA ARG A 8 -13.44 -10.93 0.96
C ARG A 8 -14.44 -11.77 0.19
N SER A 9 -15.70 -11.44 0.35
CA SER A 9 -16.80 -11.91 -0.48
C SER A 9 -16.99 -11.03 -1.71
N LYS A 10 -17.80 -11.49 -2.66
CA LYS A 10 -18.26 -10.67 -3.79
C LYS A 10 -18.90 -9.36 -3.33
N GLN A 11 -19.75 -9.42 -2.31
CA GLN A 11 -20.43 -8.24 -1.80
C GLN A 11 -19.45 -7.23 -1.19
N ASP A 12 -18.38 -7.69 -0.54
CA ASP A 12 -17.33 -6.78 -0.03
C ASP A 12 -16.67 -6.01 -1.16
N LEU A 13 -16.38 -6.66 -2.28
CA LEU A 13 -15.79 -6.01 -3.46
C LEU A 13 -16.76 -5.00 -4.08
N LEU A 14 -18.04 -5.35 -4.22
CA LEU A 14 -19.06 -4.44 -4.74
C LEU A 14 -19.23 -3.21 -3.84
N ASN A 15 -19.25 -3.41 -2.52
CA ASN A 15 -19.32 -2.33 -1.54
C ASN A 15 -18.07 -1.43 -1.58
N ASP A 16 -16.92 -2.00 -1.96
CA ASP A 16 -15.67 -1.27 -2.16
C ASP A 16 -15.60 -0.54 -3.52
N GLY A 17 -16.65 -0.63 -4.34
CA GLY A 17 -16.76 0.05 -5.63
C GLY A 17 -16.16 -0.73 -6.81
N VAL A 18 -15.86 -2.02 -6.64
CA VAL A 18 -15.41 -2.87 -7.76
C VAL A 18 -16.58 -3.04 -8.75
N PRO A 19 -16.36 -2.80 -10.06
CA PRO A 19 -17.42 -2.99 -11.05
C PRO A 19 -17.95 -4.42 -11.06
N GLN A 20 -19.27 -4.56 -11.27
CA GLN A 20 -19.96 -5.85 -11.27
C GLN A 20 -19.27 -6.88 -12.17
N TYR A 21 -18.88 -6.50 -13.38
CA TYR A 21 -18.25 -7.40 -14.34
C TYR A 21 -16.89 -7.95 -13.87
N ILE A 22 -16.12 -7.18 -13.08
CA ILE A 22 -14.87 -7.68 -12.47
C ILE A 22 -15.20 -8.60 -11.30
N ALA A 23 -16.16 -8.23 -10.47
CA ALA A 23 -16.57 -9.05 -9.33
C ALA A 23 -17.12 -10.43 -9.79
N ASP A 24 -17.92 -10.46 -10.85
CA ASP A 24 -18.45 -11.70 -11.44
C ASP A 24 -17.33 -12.62 -11.94
N ARG A 25 -16.27 -12.07 -12.55
CA ARG A 25 -15.13 -12.88 -13.03
C ARG A 25 -14.40 -13.61 -11.89
N LEU A 26 -14.47 -13.07 -10.67
CA LEU A 26 -13.81 -13.63 -9.49
C LEU A 26 -14.68 -14.66 -8.75
N ASP A 27 -15.87 -14.99 -9.26
CA ASP A 27 -16.72 -16.02 -8.67
C ASP A 27 -16.00 -17.37 -8.57
N GLY A 28 -16.13 -18.01 -7.40
CA GLY A 28 -15.43 -19.24 -7.06
C GLY A 28 -14.01 -19.07 -6.52
N TYR A 29 -13.51 -17.84 -6.36
CA TYR A 29 -12.22 -17.57 -5.70
C TYR A 29 -12.36 -16.84 -4.35
N TYR A 30 -13.52 -16.25 -4.07
CA TYR A 30 -13.82 -15.57 -2.82
C TYR A 30 -13.72 -16.47 -1.60
N MET A 31 -13.23 -15.92 -0.48
CA MET A 31 -13.14 -16.57 0.83
C MET A 31 -12.30 -17.86 0.89
N LEU A 32 -11.72 -18.31 -0.23
CA LEU A 32 -10.82 -19.46 -0.26
C LEU A 32 -9.52 -19.12 0.46
N ARG A 33 -9.07 -20.04 1.32
CA ARG A 33 -7.85 -19.88 2.13
C ARG A 33 -7.01 -21.15 2.10
N GLY A 34 -5.72 -21.00 2.40
CA GLY A 34 -4.79 -22.13 2.55
C GLY A 34 -4.80 -23.08 1.35
N LYS A 35 -5.01 -24.37 1.62
CA LYS A 35 -4.97 -25.43 0.60
C LYS A 35 -6.06 -25.28 -0.46
N GLU A 36 -7.26 -24.82 -0.11
CA GLU A 36 -8.35 -24.66 -1.06
C GLU A 36 -8.05 -23.56 -2.09
N ALA A 37 -7.51 -22.43 -1.63
CA ALA A 37 -7.05 -21.35 -2.51
C ALA A 37 -5.91 -21.82 -3.42
N TYR A 38 -4.94 -22.53 -2.85
CA TYR A 38 -3.83 -23.11 -3.61
C TYR A 38 -4.32 -24.06 -4.71
N ASP A 39 -5.19 -25.00 -4.36
CA ASP A 39 -5.73 -25.97 -5.30
C ASP A 39 -6.56 -25.31 -6.39
N LYS A 40 -7.37 -24.30 -6.05
CA LYS A 40 -8.16 -23.53 -7.01
C LYS A 40 -7.26 -22.83 -8.03
N VAL A 41 -6.27 -22.08 -7.57
CA VAL A 41 -5.31 -21.37 -8.46
C VAL A 41 -4.54 -22.37 -9.34
N ARG A 42 -4.16 -23.52 -8.79
CA ARG A 42 -3.41 -24.55 -9.53
C ARG A 42 -4.25 -25.23 -10.62
N THR A 43 -5.53 -25.51 -10.35
CA THR A 43 -6.39 -26.33 -11.22
C THR A 43 -7.23 -25.51 -12.19
N ALA A 44 -7.60 -24.30 -11.79
CA ALA A 44 -8.37 -23.37 -12.59
C ALA A 44 -7.83 -21.95 -12.31
N PRO A 45 -6.72 -21.54 -12.94
CA PRO A 45 -6.25 -20.16 -12.85
C PRO A 45 -7.17 -19.22 -13.64
N LEU A 46 -7.28 -17.98 -13.18
CA LEU A 46 -7.97 -16.90 -13.88
C LEU A 46 -6.96 -15.81 -14.27
N THR A 47 -7.07 -15.32 -15.49
CA THR A 47 -6.36 -14.13 -15.94
C THR A 47 -7.39 -13.02 -16.19
N LEU A 48 -7.26 -11.92 -15.44
CA LEU A 48 -7.93 -10.67 -15.76
C LEU A 48 -7.15 -9.96 -16.87
N SER A 49 -7.82 -9.12 -17.67
CA SER A 49 -7.09 -8.18 -18.52
C SER A 49 -6.29 -7.20 -17.67
N ASP A 50 -5.23 -6.61 -18.25
CA ASP A 50 -4.39 -5.65 -17.54
C ASP A 50 -5.22 -4.48 -16.97
N ASN A 51 -6.18 -3.97 -17.76
CA ASN A 51 -7.07 -2.88 -17.32
C ASN A 51 -7.94 -3.28 -16.13
N GLU A 52 -8.50 -4.50 -16.13
CA GLU A 52 -9.29 -5.02 -15.00
C GLU A 52 -8.44 -5.23 -13.75
N ALA A 53 -7.25 -5.83 -13.92
CA ALA A 53 -6.32 -6.06 -12.82
C ALA A 53 -5.84 -4.74 -12.20
N HIS A 54 -5.56 -3.73 -13.04
CA HIS A 54 -5.18 -2.39 -12.60
C HIS A 54 -6.33 -1.68 -11.88
N LEU A 55 -7.55 -1.72 -12.42
CA LEU A 55 -8.70 -1.09 -11.79
C LEU A 55 -8.97 -1.68 -10.40
N LEU A 56 -9.02 -3.02 -10.30
CA LEU A 56 -9.17 -3.72 -9.02
C LEU A 56 -8.06 -3.37 -8.04
N SER A 57 -6.81 -3.36 -8.50
CA SER A 57 -5.65 -3.03 -7.66
C SER A 57 -5.73 -1.59 -7.14
N ASN A 58 -6.10 -0.63 -8.00
CA ASN A 58 -6.15 0.78 -7.63
C ASN A 58 -7.21 1.04 -6.56
N ILE A 59 -8.40 0.45 -6.66
CA ILE A 59 -9.45 0.56 -5.63
C ILE A 59 -8.91 0.21 -4.24
N TYR A 60 -8.18 -0.91 -4.14
CA TYR A 60 -7.62 -1.36 -2.86
C TYR A 60 -6.38 -0.59 -2.43
N ILE A 61 -5.57 -0.09 -3.36
CA ILE A 61 -4.46 0.84 -3.07
C ILE A 61 -5.01 2.15 -2.51
N ASP A 62 -6.09 2.70 -3.07
CA ASP A 62 -6.71 3.94 -2.63
C ASP A 62 -7.34 3.77 -1.25
N LYS A 63 -8.14 2.72 -1.06
CA LYS A 63 -8.71 2.36 0.25
C LYS A 63 -7.62 2.16 1.31
N PHE A 64 -6.49 1.56 0.95
CA PHE A 64 -5.35 1.40 1.86
C PHE A 64 -4.66 2.74 2.14
N SER A 65 -4.52 3.60 1.12
CA SER A 65 -3.91 4.92 1.23
C SER A 65 -4.68 5.80 2.22
N HIS A 66 -6.01 5.74 2.22
CA HIS A 66 -6.84 6.45 3.21
C HIS A 66 -6.58 6.01 4.66
N LYS A 67 -6.18 4.76 4.91
CA LYS A 67 -5.78 4.32 6.25
C LYS A 67 -4.46 4.97 6.70
N ILE A 68 -3.50 5.10 5.79
CA ILE A 68 -2.23 5.78 6.05
C ILE A 68 -2.46 7.28 6.23
N GLU A 69 -3.30 7.88 5.39
CA GLU A 69 -3.72 9.27 5.51
C GLU A 69 -4.36 9.57 6.87
N GLY A 70 -5.30 8.73 7.33
CA GLY A 70 -5.92 8.89 8.64
C GLY A 70 -4.89 8.90 9.76
N LEU A 71 -4.00 7.91 9.80
CA LEU A 71 -2.92 7.86 10.79
C LEU A 71 -2.02 9.09 10.77
N PHE A 72 -1.72 9.60 9.57
CA PHE A 72 -0.88 10.78 9.41
C PHE A 72 -1.57 12.05 9.90
N ASN A 73 -2.82 12.26 9.47
CA ASN A 73 -3.61 13.44 9.84
C ASN A 73 -3.90 13.47 11.35
N ASP A 74 -4.18 12.31 11.96
CA ASP A 74 -4.44 12.18 13.40
C ASP A 74 -3.21 12.52 14.26
N ALA A 75 -2.00 12.40 13.71
CA ALA A 75 -0.77 12.76 14.40
C ALA A 75 -0.56 14.29 14.53
N ASN A 76 -1.38 15.09 13.83
CA ASN A 76 -1.45 16.56 13.96
C ASN A 76 -0.09 17.28 13.90
N ILE A 77 0.73 16.98 12.89
CA ILE A 77 2.12 17.49 12.79
C ILE A 77 2.24 18.88 12.12
N GLY A 78 1.11 19.56 11.96
CA GLY A 78 1.00 20.86 11.28
C GLY A 78 0.93 20.79 9.75
N LEU A 79 0.76 19.60 9.17
CA LEU A 79 0.40 19.40 7.77
C LEU A 79 -0.48 18.15 7.62
N ARG A 80 -1.21 18.06 6.53
CA ARG A 80 -2.05 16.92 6.16
C ARG A 80 -1.30 16.00 5.21
N PHE A 81 -1.72 14.74 5.13
CA PHE A 81 -1.13 13.77 4.22
C PHE A 81 -1.23 14.23 2.76
N SER A 82 -2.33 14.92 2.42
CA SER A 82 -2.55 15.55 1.11
C SER A 82 -1.47 16.57 0.72
N ASP A 83 -0.82 17.19 1.71
CA ASP A 83 0.16 18.25 1.52
C ASP A 83 1.55 17.70 1.22
N LEU A 84 1.76 16.39 1.44
CA LEU A 84 2.98 15.71 1.04
C LEU A 84 3.04 15.55 -0.48
N PRO A 85 4.23 15.65 -1.09
CA PRO A 85 4.40 15.38 -2.50
C PRO A 85 4.06 13.93 -2.86
N LEU A 86 3.64 13.73 -4.11
CA LEU A 86 3.11 12.45 -4.58
C LEU A 86 4.07 11.27 -4.32
N ARG A 87 5.36 11.42 -4.62
CA ARG A 87 6.34 10.32 -4.50
C ARG A 87 6.55 9.92 -3.03
N THR A 88 6.59 10.88 -2.13
CA THR A 88 6.65 10.64 -0.68
C THR A 88 5.40 9.92 -0.17
N ARG A 89 4.19 10.33 -0.60
CA ARG A 89 2.96 9.60 -0.26
C ARG A 89 3.00 8.16 -0.77
N THR A 90 3.44 7.95 -2.01
CA THR A 90 3.62 6.61 -2.60
C THR A 90 4.60 5.75 -1.79
N ALA A 91 5.71 6.31 -1.30
CA ALA A 91 6.67 5.59 -0.47
C ALA A 91 6.05 5.10 0.85
N LEU A 92 5.31 5.97 1.54
CA LEU A 92 4.64 5.66 2.81
C LEU A 92 3.53 4.60 2.64
N VAL A 93 2.75 4.71 1.58
CA VAL A 93 1.73 3.71 1.23
C VAL A 93 2.39 2.38 0.88
N SER A 94 3.48 2.38 0.10
CA SER A 94 4.17 1.15 -0.31
C SER A 94 4.70 0.33 0.87
N ILE A 95 5.40 0.96 1.81
CA ILE A 95 5.91 0.26 3.00
C ILE A 95 4.76 -0.21 3.90
N GLY A 96 3.73 0.60 4.08
CA GLY A 96 2.54 0.24 4.84
C GLY A 96 1.82 -0.96 4.24
N TYR A 97 1.67 -1.00 2.91
CA TYR A 97 1.00 -2.10 2.21
C TYR A 97 1.72 -3.44 2.44
N GLN A 98 3.05 -3.41 2.55
CA GLN A 98 3.85 -4.63 2.75
C GLN A 98 3.99 -5.03 4.21
N LYS A 99 4.20 -4.07 5.13
CA LYS A 99 4.51 -4.37 6.54
C LYS A 99 3.30 -4.24 7.47
N GLY A 100 2.18 -3.71 6.97
CA GLY A 100 0.98 -3.36 7.74
C GLY A 100 0.86 -1.85 7.95
N PHE A 101 -0.38 -1.36 7.92
CA PHE A 101 -0.68 0.08 7.84
C PHE A 101 -0.29 0.89 9.08
N LYS A 102 -0.22 0.28 10.27
CA LYS A 102 0.12 0.97 11.52
C LYS A 102 1.64 1.19 11.62
N LEU A 103 2.15 2.16 10.85
CA LEU A 103 3.59 2.43 10.66
C LEU A 103 4.34 2.68 11.97
N SER A 104 3.69 3.27 12.98
CA SER A 104 4.27 3.44 14.32
C SER A 104 4.69 2.11 14.99
N ARG A 105 4.09 0.99 14.58
CA ARG A 105 4.45 -0.36 15.03
C ARG A 105 5.27 -1.13 14.00
N THR A 106 4.94 -1.00 12.71
CA THR A 106 5.49 -1.86 11.65
C THR A 106 6.76 -1.30 10.99
N ALA A 107 6.96 0.01 11.09
CA ALA A 107 8.16 0.72 10.63
C ALA A 107 8.43 1.95 11.53
N PRO A 108 8.70 1.75 12.84
CA PRO A 108 8.74 2.83 13.82
C PRO A 108 9.79 3.90 13.51
N THR A 109 10.95 3.52 12.97
CA THR A 109 12.00 4.46 12.58
C THR A 109 11.52 5.40 11.46
N VAL A 110 10.86 4.85 10.43
CA VAL A 110 10.24 5.62 9.34
C VAL A 110 9.16 6.54 9.90
N TRP A 111 8.24 6.02 10.71
CA TRP A 111 7.16 6.81 11.28
C TRP A 111 7.66 7.99 12.11
N ASN A 112 8.63 7.77 13.00
CA ASN A 112 9.18 8.83 13.85
C ASN A 112 9.80 9.97 13.03
N LYS A 113 10.41 9.65 11.88
CA LYS A 113 10.98 10.66 10.98
C LYS A 113 9.92 11.45 10.22
N VAL A 114 8.85 10.78 9.80
CA VAL A 114 7.68 11.45 9.22
C VAL A 114 7.07 12.45 10.21
N ILE A 115 6.84 12.02 11.46
CA ILE A 115 6.23 12.89 12.48
C ILE A 115 7.13 14.08 12.84
N ALA A 116 8.45 13.86 12.89
CA ALA A 116 9.43 14.92 13.12
C ALA A 116 9.63 15.85 11.91
N LYS A 117 9.05 15.53 10.74
CA LYS A 117 9.32 16.20 9.45
C LYS A 117 10.81 16.21 9.09
N ASP A 118 11.54 15.19 9.55
CA ASP A 118 12.97 14.99 9.28
C ASP A 118 13.11 14.16 8.00
N TRP A 119 13.02 14.80 6.83
CA TRP A 119 12.96 14.08 5.55
C TRP A 119 14.29 13.43 5.15
N ASN A 120 15.42 14.06 5.45
CA ASN A 120 16.73 13.43 5.27
C ASN A 120 16.88 12.22 6.21
N GLY A 121 16.45 12.35 7.46
CA GLY A 121 16.36 11.23 8.38
C GLY A 121 15.39 10.15 7.94
N LEU A 122 14.30 10.50 7.24
CA LEU A 122 13.34 9.55 6.64
C LEU A 122 14.00 8.72 5.53
N VAL A 123 14.76 9.35 4.63
CA VAL A 123 15.56 8.64 3.61
C VAL A 123 16.50 7.64 4.27
N ASN A 124 17.23 8.07 5.29
CA ASN A 124 18.14 7.21 6.06
C ASN A 124 17.39 6.07 6.76
N ALA A 125 16.21 6.36 7.35
CA ALA A 125 15.39 5.35 8.00
C ALA A 125 14.94 4.27 7.01
N PHE A 126 14.55 4.63 5.78
CA PHE A 126 14.26 3.66 4.73
C PHE A 126 15.48 2.83 4.33
N ASN A 127 16.62 3.47 4.10
CA ASN A 127 17.85 2.81 3.65
C ASN A 127 18.41 1.81 4.69
N ASN A 128 18.12 2.04 5.97
CA ASN A 128 18.62 1.21 7.07
C ASN A 128 17.70 0.05 7.46
N ILE A 129 16.54 -0.14 6.81
CA ILE A 129 15.66 -1.28 7.09
C ILE A 129 16.29 -2.57 6.53
N VAL A 130 16.51 -3.54 7.41
CA VAL A 130 16.95 -4.90 7.07
C VAL A 130 15.81 -5.88 7.32
N ASP A 131 15.12 -6.30 6.24
CA ASP A 131 13.93 -7.16 6.35
C ASP A 131 13.84 -8.22 5.23
N GLY A 132 14.96 -8.55 4.60
CA GLY A 132 15.01 -9.43 3.42
C GLY A 132 14.45 -8.79 2.14
N MET A 133 13.96 -7.54 2.23
CA MET A 133 13.37 -6.78 1.13
C MET A 133 13.99 -5.37 1.03
N SER A 134 15.23 -5.21 1.52
CA SER A 134 15.93 -3.92 1.68
C SER A 134 16.04 -3.11 0.39
N ASP A 135 16.18 -3.75 -0.78
CA ASP A 135 16.26 -2.99 -2.04
C ASP A 135 14.95 -2.28 -2.39
N ARG A 136 13.80 -2.84 -1.99
CA ARG A 136 12.52 -2.15 -2.10
C ARG A 136 12.44 -0.97 -1.12
N ARG A 137 13.00 -1.11 0.10
CA ARG A 137 13.10 -0.03 1.08
C ARG A 137 13.93 1.13 0.56
N LYS A 138 15.08 0.84 -0.05
CA LYS A 138 15.94 1.86 -0.68
C LYS A 138 15.22 2.59 -1.81
N ARG A 139 14.40 1.88 -2.62
CA ARG A 139 13.57 2.52 -3.66
C ARG A 139 12.50 3.45 -3.07
N GLU A 140 11.90 3.08 -1.95
CA GLU A 140 10.97 3.95 -1.20
C GLU A 140 11.70 5.19 -0.66
N GLY A 141 12.90 5.04 -0.09
CA GLY A 141 13.75 6.16 0.31
C GLY A 141 14.14 7.07 -0.87
N ALA A 142 14.47 6.49 -2.02
CA ALA A 142 14.81 7.24 -3.24
C ALA A 142 13.64 8.08 -3.79
N LEU A 143 12.39 7.67 -3.56
CA LEU A 143 11.22 8.49 -3.90
C LEU A 143 11.15 9.76 -3.04
N VAL A 144 11.43 9.64 -1.73
CA VAL A 144 11.52 10.78 -0.82
C VAL A 144 12.69 11.69 -1.21
N GLN A 145 13.87 11.11 -1.49
CA GLN A 145 15.04 11.87 -1.93
C GLN A 145 14.74 12.70 -3.18
N LYS A 146 14.03 12.13 -4.18
CA LYS A 146 13.63 12.88 -5.38
C LYS A 146 12.75 14.09 -5.06
N ASP A 147 11.89 14.03 -4.04
CA ASP A 147 11.08 15.17 -3.62
C ASP A 147 11.92 16.24 -2.91
N ILE A 148 12.91 15.84 -2.11
CA ILE A 148 13.91 16.75 -1.51
C ILE A 148 14.71 17.45 -2.61
N ASP A 149 15.27 16.69 -3.55
CA ASP A 149 16.09 17.22 -4.66
C ASP A 149 15.27 18.14 -5.58
N SER A 150 13.95 17.94 -5.67
CA SER A 150 13.02 18.78 -6.42
C SER A 150 12.58 20.04 -5.66
N GLY A 151 13.05 20.25 -4.41
CA GLY A 151 12.65 21.37 -3.55
C GLY A 151 11.20 21.28 -3.05
N LEU A 152 10.55 20.12 -3.16
CA LEU A 152 9.17 19.90 -2.71
C LEU A 152 9.09 19.56 -1.21
N LEU A 153 10.21 19.16 -0.61
CA LEU A 153 10.38 18.94 0.83
C LEU A 153 11.59 19.73 1.32
N LYS A 154 11.50 20.24 2.56
CA LYS A 154 12.55 21.02 3.23
C LYS A 154 13.13 20.25 4.40
#